data_AF-A0A1V9EP24-F1
#
_entry.id   AF-A0A1V9EP24-F1
#
_cell.length_a   1.000
_cell.length_b   1.000
_cell.length_c   1.000
_cell.angle_alpha   90.00
_cell.angle_beta   90.00
_cell.angle_gamma   90.00
#
_symmetry.space_group_name_H-M   'P 1'
#
loop_
_entity.id
_entity.type
_entity.pdbx_description
1 polymer ?
#
loop_
_entity_poly.entity_id
_entity_poly.type
_entity_poly.pdbx_seq_one_letter_code
_entity_poly.pdbx_strand_id
1 'polypeptide(L)'
;MGKMKNGILDAFSGTIGRVVGTLWRGVVIMRSKAHSLKKADTPKQQEQKAKFKIAADFTQTIYDLLIAGFRDQAVQMTGVNCGLSLILTEAIDGAYPDFPE
;
A
#
# COMPACT_ATOMS: atom_id res chain seq x y z
N MET A 1 7.15 13.70 16.38
CA MET A 1 8.58 13.70 16.73
C MET A 1 8.77 12.70 17.86
N GLY A 2 9.66 11.72 17.71
CA GLY A 2 9.89 10.71 18.75
C GLY A 2 10.80 11.25 19.86
N LYS A 3 10.63 10.75 21.09
CA LYS A 3 11.55 11.00 22.20
C LYS A 3 12.09 9.67 22.69
N MET A 4 13.38 9.61 23.02
CA MET A 4 14.06 8.43 23.53
C MET A 4 14.75 8.81 24.82
N LYS A 5 14.49 8.08 25.92
CA LYS A 5 15.01 8.44 27.25
C LYS A 5 16.38 7.80 27.50
N ASN A 6 16.56 6.52 27.13
CA ASN A 6 17.77 5.75 27.45
C ASN A 6 18.60 5.31 26.22
N GLY A 7 18.81 6.19 25.24
CA GLY A 7 19.66 5.85 24.10
C GLY A 7 19.12 4.67 23.28
N ILE A 8 19.99 3.93 22.59
CA ILE A 8 19.58 2.84 21.67
C ILE A 8 18.91 1.63 22.37
N LEU A 9 19.02 1.55 23.69
CA LEU A 9 18.50 0.44 24.50
C LEU A 9 17.00 0.58 24.80
N ASP A 10 16.42 1.74 24.53
CA ASP A 10 15.01 2.03 24.82
C ASP A 10 14.17 1.94 23.53
N ALA A 11 12.97 1.39 23.65
CA ALA A 11 12.03 1.37 22.53
C ALA A 11 11.45 2.77 22.34
N PHE A 12 11.50 3.29 21.12
CA PHE A 12 10.93 4.61 20.81
C PHE A 12 10.04 4.54 19.56
N SER A 13 9.00 5.38 19.56
CA SER A 13 8.08 5.52 18.44
C SER A 13 8.21 6.93 17.84
N GLY A 14 8.38 6.99 16.52
CA GLY A 14 8.49 8.22 15.75
C GLY A 14 9.91 8.53 15.26
N THR A 15 10.05 9.71 14.65
CA THR A 15 11.31 10.16 14.03
C THR A 15 12.24 10.80 15.05
N ILE A 16 13.47 10.30 15.11
CA ILE A 16 14.61 10.89 15.82
C ILE A 16 15.74 11.07 14.80
N GLY A 17 16.02 12.33 14.43
CA GLY A 17 17.02 12.64 13.40
C GLY A 17 16.70 12.00 12.05
N ARG A 18 17.63 11.16 11.55
CA ARG A 18 17.51 10.44 10.27
C ARG A 18 16.85 9.07 10.41
N VAL A 19 16.39 8.71 11.60
CA VAL A 19 15.88 7.38 11.91
C VAL A 19 14.43 7.47 12.38
N VAL A 20 13.63 6.48 12.04
CA VAL A 20 12.24 6.33 12.48
C VAL A 20 12.09 4.99 13.18
N GLY A 21 11.67 5.03 14.44
CA GLY A 21 11.27 3.84 15.20
C GLY A 21 9.77 3.60 15.04
N THR A 22 9.38 2.36 14.75
CA THR A 22 7.97 1.97 14.63
C THR A 22 7.76 0.58 15.20
N LEU A 23 6.56 0.30 15.71
CA LEU A 23 6.14 -1.04 16.07
C LEU A 23 5.45 -1.67 14.86
N TRP A 24 5.94 -2.81 14.38
CA TRP A 24 5.28 -3.56 13.32
C TRP A 24 5.02 -4.99 13.78
N ARG A 25 3.74 -5.38 13.82
CA ARG A 25 3.28 -6.70 14.30
C ARG A 25 3.90 -7.11 15.65
N GLY A 26 4.03 -6.14 16.57
CA GLY A 26 4.62 -6.37 17.91
C GLY A 26 6.15 -6.36 17.96
N VAL A 27 6.84 -6.27 16.82
CA VAL A 27 8.31 -6.15 16.76
C VAL A 27 8.69 -4.68 16.62
N VAL A 28 9.61 -4.22 17.47
CA VAL A 28 10.17 -2.86 17.36
C VAL A 28 11.17 -2.86 16.21
N ILE A 29 10.87 -2.08 15.17
CA ILE A 29 11.71 -1.94 13.99
C ILE A 29 12.23 -0.51 13.87
N MET A 30 13.44 -0.39 13.32
CA MET A 30 14.11 0.88 13.06
C MET A 30 14.36 0.99 11.57
N ARG A 31 13.99 2.14 10.96
CA ARG A 31 14.20 2.40 9.53
C ARG A 31 14.81 3.78 9.29
N SER A 32 15.48 3.95 8.17
CA SER A 32 15.90 5.28 7.72
C SER A 32 14.67 6.14 7.42
N LYS A 33 14.78 7.45 7.72
CA LYS A 33 13.81 8.45 7.29
C LYS A 33 13.76 8.42 5.77
N ALA A 34 12.55 8.48 5.22
CA ALA A 34 12.36 8.52 3.78
C ALA A 34 13.18 9.67 3.17
N HIS A 35 13.90 9.38 2.09
CA HIS A 35 14.60 10.41 1.34
C HIS A 35 13.57 11.39 0.78
N SER A 36 13.90 12.69 0.83
CA SER A 36 13.09 13.70 0.16
C SER A 36 13.22 13.51 -1.34
N LEU A 37 12.15 13.04 -1.97
CA LEU A 37 12.05 12.93 -3.42
C LEU A 37 11.26 14.12 -3.95
N LYS A 38 11.67 14.68 -5.09
CA LYS A 38 10.81 15.61 -5.83
C LYS A 38 9.57 14.84 -6.27
N LYS A 39 8.38 15.27 -5.83
CA LYS A 39 7.11 14.70 -6.28
C LYS A 39 6.85 15.15 -7.73
N ALA A 40 7.50 14.48 -8.68
CA ALA A 40 7.09 14.58 -10.07
C ALA A 40 5.72 13.90 -10.20
N ASP A 41 4.75 14.59 -10.79
CA ASP A 41 3.43 14.04 -11.10
C ASP A 41 3.34 13.89 -12.62
N THR A 42 4.06 12.88 -13.12
CA THR A 42 4.10 12.61 -14.56
C THR A 42 2.76 12.03 -15.02
N PRO A 43 2.36 12.23 -16.29
CA PRO A 43 1.10 11.66 -16.82
C PRO A 43 0.99 10.15 -16.61
N LYS A 44 2.09 9.41 -16.80
CA LYS A 44 2.15 7.96 -16.54
C LYS A 44 1.87 7.61 -15.08
N GLN A 45 2.30 8.45 -14.11
CA GLN A 45 2.01 8.24 -12.70
C GLN A 45 0.55 8.55 -12.37
N GLN A 46 -0.05 9.55 -13.03
CA GLN A 46 -1.47 9.85 -12.88
C GLN A 46 -2.34 8.71 -13.40
N GLU A 47 -2.01 8.17 -14.57
CA GLU A 47 -2.65 6.98 -15.13
C GLU A 47 -2.61 5.82 -14.14
N GLN A 48 -1.43 5.45 -13.63
CA GLN A 48 -1.30 4.36 -12.66
C GLN A 48 -2.13 4.61 -11.39
N LYS A 49 -2.07 5.82 -10.82
CA LYS A 49 -2.87 6.15 -9.63
C LYS A 49 -4.36 5.98 -9.87
N ALA A 50 -4.86 6.42 -11.03
CA ALA A 50 -6.28 6.34 -11.32
C ALA A 50 -6.72 4.91 -11.70
N LYS A 51 -5.87 4.07 -12.32
CA LYS A 51 -6.10 2.61 -12.45
C LYS A 51 -6.25 1.94 -11.08
N PHE A 52 -5.30 2.20 -10.17
CA PHE A 52 -5.35 1.67 -8.81
C PHE A 52 -6.57 2.16 -8.03
N LYS A 53 -6.98 3.43 -8.24
CA LYS A 53 -8.17 3.97 -7.59
C LYS A 53 -9.43 3.22 -8.02
N ILE A 54 -9.64 3.03 -9.31
CA ILE A 54 -10.81 2.33 -9.84
C ILE A 54 -10.84 0.87 -9.37
N ALA A 55 -9.70 0.17 -9.46
CA ALA A 55 -9.60 -1.20 -8.97
C ALA A 55 -9.93 -1.29 -7.47
N ALA A 56 -9.41 -0.37 -6.65
CA ALA A 56 -9.65 -0.36 -5.22
C ALA A 56 -11.12 -0.06 -4.88
N ASP A 57 -11.73 0.92 -5.54
CA ASP A 57 -13.13 1.31 -5.32
C ASP A 57 -14.08 0.15 -5.70
N PHE A 58 -13.82 -0.54 -6.81
CA PHE A 58 -14.57 -1.72 -7.21
C PHE A 58 -14.38 -2.89 -6.23
N THR A 59 -13.13 -3.19 -5.87
CA THR A 59 -12.76 -4.25 -4.92
C THR A 59 -13.45 -4.05 -3.56
N GLN A 60 -13.55 -2.81 -3.08
CA GLN A 60 -14.25 -2.49 -1.83
C GLN A 60 -15.75 -2.82 -1.89
N THR A 61 -16.38 -2.64 -3.06
CA THR A 61 -17.81 -2.93 -3.24
C THR A 61 -18.11 -4.43 -3.17
N ILE A 62 -17.17 -5.27 -3.61
CA ILE A 62 -17.33 -6.74 -3.62
C ILE A 62 -16.43 -7.46 -2.58
N TYR A 63 -16.02 -6.75 -1.53
CA TYR A 63 -15.02 -7.20 -0.56
C TYR A 63 -15.32 -8.59 0.03
N ASP A 64 -16.55 -8.81 0.52
CA ASP A 64 -16.93 -10.08 1.15
C ASP A 64 -16.93 -11.24 0.15
N LEU A 65 -17.32 -10.97 -1.09
CA LEU A 65 -17.30 -11.96 -2.17
C LEU A 65 -15.86 -12.34 -2.55
N LEU A 66 -14.95 -11.37 -2.57
CA LEU A 66 -13.53 -11.65 -2.85
C LEU A 66 -12.87 -12.47 -1.74
N ILE A 67 -13.22 -12.22 -0.48
CA ILE A 67 -12.73 -13.04 0.64
C ILE A 67 -13.22 -14.48 0.52
N ALA A 68 -14.50 -14.67 0.22
CA ALA A 68 -15.08 -16.01 0.10
C ALA A 68 -14.56 -16.75 -1.15
N GLY A 69 -14.49 -16.06 -2.30
CA GLY A 69 -14.16 -16.65 -3.60
C GLY A 69 -12.67 -16.92 -3.80
N PHE A 70 -11.78 -16.06 -3.28
CA PHE A 70 -10.34 -16.19 -3.48
C PHE A 70 -9.61 -16.82 -2.29
N ARG A 71 -10.34 -17.42 -1.34
CA ARG A 71 -9.76 -18.03 -0.14
C ARG A 71 -8.72 -19.11 -0.46
N ASP A 72 -9.01 -19.97 -1.44
CA ASP A 72 -8.16 -21.10 -1.80
C ASP A 72 -7.06 -20.73 -2.80
N GLN A 73 -7.23 -19.62 -3.52
CA GLN A 73 -6.29 -19.11 -4.52
C GLN A 73 -5.28 -18.11 -3.93
N ALA A 74 -5.56 -17.58 -2.74
CA ALA A 74 -4.71 -16.60 -2.09
C ALA A 74 -3.44 -17.23 -1.47
N VAL A 75 -2.35 -17.24 -2.24
CA VAL A 75 -1.04 -17.69 -1.75
C VAL A 75 -0.30 -16.52 -1.11
N GLN A 76 -0.07 -16.59 0.21
CA GLN A 76 0.64 -15.56 1.01
C GLN A 76 0.05 -14.15 0.95
N MET A 77 -1.21 -14.00 0.51
CA MET A 77 -1.93 -12.74 0.44
C MET A 77 -3.37 -12.91 0.92
N THR A 78 -4.13 -11.81 1.04
CA THR A 78 -5.56 -11.89 1.31
C THR A 78 -6.32 -12.16 0.00
N GLY A 79 -7.50 -12.79 0.08
CA GLY A 79 -8.35 -13.02 -1.11
C GLY A 79 -8.67 -11.72 -1.86
N VAL A 80 -8.84 -10.62 -1.11
CA VAL A 80 -9.03 -9.27 -1.64
C VAL A 80 -7.83 -8.79 -2.46
N ASN A 81 -6.60 -9.03 -2.00
CA ASN A 81 -5.40 -8.66 -2.75
C ASN A 81 -5.23 -9.51 -4.01
N CYS A 82 -5.63 -10.78 -3.97
CA CYS A 82 -5.63 -11.66 -5.13
C CYS A 82 -6.63 -11.17 -6.18
N GLY A 83 -7.87 -10.88 -5.78
CA GLY A 83 -8.89 -10.31 -6.66
C GLY A 83 -8.49 -8.95 -7.23
N LEU A 84 -7.94 -8.06 -6.40
CA LEU A 84 -7.44 -6.76 -6.85
C LEU A 84 -6.31 -6.89 -7.88
N SER A 85 -5.42 -7.87 -7.72
CA SER A 85 -4.37 -8.15 -8.71
C SER A 85 -4.96 -8.54 -10.06
N LEU A 86 -5.97 -9.42 -10.06
CA LEU A 86 -6.65 -9.86 -11.29
C LEU A 86 -7.37 -8.69 -11.97
N ILE A 87 -8.09 -7.87 -11.20
CA ILE A 87 -8.77 -6.68 -11.74
C ILE A 87 -7.77 -5.72 -12.39
N LEU A 88 -6.61 -5.50 -11.76
CA LEU A 88 -5.57 -4.63 -12.31
C LEU A 88 -4.92 -5.18 -13.58
N THR A 89 -4.82 -6.50 -13.73
CA THR A 89 -4.15 -7.15 -14.88
C THR A 89 -5.08 -7.46 -16.04
N GLU A 90 -6.34 -7.76 -15.77
CA GLU A 90 -7.28 -8.33 -16.77
C GLU A 90 -8.51 -7.47 -17.02
N ALA A 91 -8.89 -6.56 -16.11
CA ALA A 91 -10.19 -5.87 -16.18
C ALA A 91 -10.10 -4.36 -16.46
N ILE A 92 -8.90 -3.77 -16.49
CA ILE A 92 -8.72 -2.34 -16.77
C ILE A 92 -8.06 -2.16 -18.13
N ASP A 93 -8.88 -2.07 -19.18
CA ASP A 93 -8.46 -1.88 -20.56
C ASP A 93 -8.83 -0.49 -21.10
N GLY A 94 -7.88 0.38 -21.38
CA GLY A 94 -8.19 1.71 -21.93
C GLY A 94 -7.10 2.75 -21.70
N ALA A 95 -7.36 3.99 -22.14
CA ALA A 95 -6.39 5.08 -22.10
C ALA A 95 -6.87 6.22 -21.18
N TYR A 96 -6.08 6.55 -20.17
CA TYR A 96 -6.32 7.72 -19.32
C TYR A 96 -6.43 9.00 -20.16
N PRO A 97 -7.41 9.89 -19.92
CA PRO A 97 -8.30 9.97 -18.75
C PRO A 97 -9.58 9.13 -18.81
N ASP A 98 -9.88 8.53 -19.97
CA ASP A 98 -11.08 7.72 -20.18
C ASP A 98 -10.80 6.27 -19.73
N PHE A 99 -11.04 6.01 -18.45
CA PHE A 99 -10.95 4.68 -17.86
C PHE A 99 -12.28 3.93 -17.85
N PRO A 100 -12.25 2.59 -17.89
CA PRO A 100 -12.92 1.90 -18.99
C PRO A 100 -14.26 1.21 -18.73
N GLU A 101 -14.85 0.79 -19.86
CA GLU A 101 -15.38 -0.56 -20.11
C GLU A 101 -14.27 -1.62 -20.15
#